data_AF-A0A6A6MX50-F1
#
_entry.id   AF-A0A6A6MX50-F1
#
_cell.length_a   1.000
_cell.length_b   1.000
_cell.length_c   1.000
_cell.angle_alpha   90.00
_cell.angle_beta   90.00
_cell.angle_gamma   90.00
#
_symmetry.space_group_name_H-M   'P 1'
#
loop_
_entity.id
_entity.type
_entity.pdbx_description
1 polymer ?
#
loop_
_entity_poly.entity_id
_entity_poly.type
_entity_poly.pdbx_seq_one_letter_code
_entity_poly.pdbx_strand_id
1 'polypeptide(L)'
;MKIITKETTMVYPMQDTPSERLWLSNLDLMQGRTHLPSAYLYKPNGSSNFFEPKVLKEALSKVLVPFYPVAGRLGSDDNGRIEINCNKEGVLFAEAETYSSMDNEVGDFMPSHVLRNSFLKSTIQVGYLLFHYLFYRAFIKVTKFECGGVCLGVGLHHTLADESLMETVERVHKAIKKMDDKYLRSAIDFLEGVGDLTKVTQSPKTSQCPNLKIISWTRMPFYDADFGWGQPTIMRASNPWEGKAHVLSCPSSDGSLLLPICLQTHHMAAFQRLFYDFS
;
A
#
# COMPACT_ATOMS: atom_id res chain seq x y z
N MET A 1 10.34 -1.36 20.01
CA MET A 1 9.60 -0.08 20.00
C MET A 1 8.18 -0.26 20.55
N LYS A 2 7.75 0.57 21.50
CA LYS A 2 6.37 0.62 22.00
C LYS A 2 5.66 1.79 21.33
N ILE A 3 4.53 1.52 20.67
CA ILE A 3 3.65 2.54 20.09
C ILE A 3 2.41 2.64 20.97
N ILE A 4 2.04 3.85 21.33
CA ILE A 4 0.86 4.13 22.15
C ILE A 4 -0.15 4.85 21.27
N THR A 5 -1.26 4.18 20.95
CA THR A 5 -2.39 4.82 20.28
C THR A 5 -3.08 5.76 21.27
N LYS A 6 -3.19 7.03 20.90
CA LYS A 6 -3.80 8.09 21.72
C LYS A 6 -5.29 8.23 21.44
N GLU A 7 -5.62 8.26 20.15
CA GLU A 7 -6.99 8.45 19.68
C GLU A 7 -7.23 7.61 18.43
N THR A 8 -8.48 7.22 18.21
CA THR A 8 -8.95 6.69 16.94
C THR A 8 -10.30 7.33 16.63
N THR A 9 -10.39 7.94 15.45
CA THR A 9 -11.56 8.71 15.00
C THR A 9 -11.99 8.20 13.64
N MET A 10 -13.30 8.20 13.38
CA MET A 10 -13.81 8.01 12.02
C MET A 10 -13.91 9.36 11.32
N VAL A 11 -13.33 9.47 10.12
CA VAL A 11 -13.39 10.68 9.30
C VAL A 11 -14.38 10.46 8.17
N TYR A 12 -15.40 11.31 8.10
CA TYR A 12 -16.48 11.23 7.13
C TYR A 12 -16.30 12.26 6.01
N PRO A 13 -16.89 12.05 4.83
CA PRO A 13 -16.99 13.08 3.81
C PRO A 13 -17.62 14.36 4.38
N MET A 14 -17.05 15.53 4.04
CA MET A 14 -17.50 16.82 4.55
C MET A 14 -18.90 17.22 4.04
N GLN A 15 -19.27 16.70 2.88
CA GLN A 15 -20.53 16.97 2.20
C GLN A 15 -21.24 15.66 1.89
N ASP A 16 -22.51 15.76 1.51
CA ASP A 16 -23.23 14.61 1.00
C ASP A 16 -22.61 14.10 -0.30
N THR A 17 -22.44 12.78 -0.35
CA THR A 17 -21.93 12.04 -1.50
C THR A 17 -23.01 11.11 -2.05
N PRO A 18 -22.89 10.67 -3.33
CA PRO A 18 -23.79 9.68 -3.90
C PRO A 18 -23.84 8.40 -3.05
N SER A 19 -25.07 7.95 -2.78
CA SER A 19 -25.32 6.68 -2.09
C SER A 19 -25.65 5.62 -3.15
N GLU A 20 -24.62 4.95 -3.64
CA GLU A 20 -24.74 3.97 -4.72
C GLU A 20 -23.84 2.77 -4.50
N ARG A 21 -23.99 1.78 -5.37
CA ARG A 21 -23.17 0.57 -5.37
C ARG A 21 -22.30 0.55 -6.62
N LEU A 22 -20.99 0.51 -6.43
CA LEU A 22 -20.03 0.49 -7.53
C LEU A 22 -19.52 -0.93 -7.73
N TRP A 23 -19.63 -1.42 -8.96
CA TRP A 23 -19.07 -2.71 -9.32
C TRP A 23 -17.55 -2.64 -9.40
N LEU A 24 -16.91 -3.68 -8.88
CA LEU A 24 -15.50 -3.92 -9.14
C LEU A 24 -15.32 -4.44 -10.57
N SER A 25 -14.26 -3.97 -11.23
CA SER A 25 -13.86 -4.48 -12.53
C SER A 25 -13.32 -5.91 -12.41
N ASN A 26 -13.23 -6.65 -13.52
CA ASN A 26 -12.61 -7.97 -13.49
C ASN A 26 -11.13 -7.91 -13.05
N LEU A 27 -10.45 -6.79 -13.32
CA LEU A 27 -9.07 -6.56 -12.89
C LEU A 27 -8.96 -6.40 -11.37
N ASP A 28 -9.91 -5.68 -10.77
CA ASP A 28 -10.02 -5.55 -9.31
C ASP A 28 -10.25 -6.91 -8.63
N LEU A 29 -11.05 -7.78 -9.26
CA LEU A 29 -11.38 -9.11 -8.74
C LEU A 29 -10.21 -10.09 -8.82
N MET A 30 -9.24 -9.87 -9.72
CA MET A 30 -8.02 -10.67 -9.81
C MET A 30 -7.02 -10.38 -8.68
N GLN A 31 -7.13 -9.21 -8.03
CA GLN A 31 -6.23 -8.83 -6.96
C GLN A 31 -6.68 -9.42 -5.62
N GLY A 32 -5.70 -9.78 -4.78
CA GLY A 32 -5.98 -10.30 -3.44
C GLY A 32 -6.72 -9.27 -2.59
N ARG A 33 -7.73 -9.72 -1.82
CA ARG A 33 -8.54 -8.92 -0.89
C ARG A 33 -7.73 -8.54 0.35
N THR A 34 -6.74 -7.70 0.15
CA THR A 34 -5.78 -7.29 1.17
C THR A 34 -5.48 -5.81 1.04
N HIS A 35 -5.13 -5.17 2.14
CA HIS A 35 -4.57 -3.82 2.07
C HIS A 35 -3.17 -3.84 1.47
N LEU A 36 -2.84 -2.75 0.78
CA LEU A 36 -1.50 -2.28 0.50
C LEU A 36 -1.07 -1.33 1.62
N PRO A 37 -0.50 -1.87 2.72
CA PRO A 37 0.05 -1.03 3.76
C PRO A 37 1.34 -0.39 3.26
N SER A 38 1.39 0.93 3.36
CA SER A 38 2.54 1.78 3.05
C SER A 38 2.86 2.65 4.25
N ALA A 39 4.15 2.87 4.50
CA ALA A 39 4.62 3.79 5.54
C ALA A 39 5.48 4.87 4.89
N TYR A 40 5.21 6.12 5.26
CA TYR A 40 5.92 7.31 4.81
C TYR A 40 6.53 8.00 6.01
N LEU A 41 7.84 8.22 5.99
CA LEU A 41 8.56 8.86 7.07
C LEU A 41 8.94 10.30 6.71
N TYR A 42 8.63 11.22 7.62
CA TYR A 42 8.86 12.65 7.47
C TYR A 42 9.75 13.14 8.61
N LYS A 43 10.79 13.89 8.25
CA LYS A 43 11.63 14.61 9.21
C LYS A 43 10.93 15.89 9.67
N PRO A 44 11.09 16.30 10.94
CA PRO A 44 10.53 17.56 11.41
C PRO A 44 11.13 18.72 10.61
N ASN A 45 10.28 19.66 10.20
CA ASN A 45 10.69 20.83 9.42
C ASN A 45 10.62 22.16 10.21
N GLY A 46 10.33 22.08 11.51
CA GLY A 46 10.21 23.25 12.40
C GLY A 46 8.85 23.96 12.35
N SER A 47 7.90 23.53 11.52
CA SER A 47 6.56 24.11 11.50
C SER A 47 5.78 23.81 12.78
N SER A 48 5.05 24.81 13.30
CA SER A 48 4.24 24.67 14.51
C SER A 48 3.03 23.74 14.35
N ASN A 49 2.58 23.53 13.11
CA ASN A 49 1.45 22.66 12.76
C ASN A 49 1.87 21.33 12.11
N PHE A 50 3.14 20.92 12.25
CA PHE A 50 3.68 19.74 11.57
C PHE A 50 2.86 18.46 11.87
N PHE A 51 2.23 17.91 10.82
CA PHE A 51 1.31 16.76 10.91
C PHE A 51 0.25 16.93 12.02
N GLU A 52 -0.32 18.14 12.12
CA GLU A 52 -1.41 18.42 13.05
C GLU A 52 -2.64 17.56 12.71
N PRO A 53 -3.09 16.66 13.60
CA PRO A 53 -4.17 15.72 13.31
C PRO A 53 -5.47 16.39 12.88
N LYS A 54 -5.80 17.54 13.49
CA LYS A 54 -6.98 18.32 13.11
C LYS A 54 -6.96 18.75 11.63
N VAL A 55 -5.81 19.24 11.15
CA VAL A 55 -5.63 19.68 9.76
C VAL A 55 -5.74 18.48 8.82
N LEU A 56 -5.10 17.36 9.16
CA LEU A 56 -5.15 16.13 8.36
C LEU A 56 -6.56 15.54 8.27
N LYS A 57 -7.30 15.48 9.39
CA LYS A 57 -8.69 15.01 9.43
C LYS A 57 -9.60 15.91 8.58
N GLU A 58 -9.44 17.23 8.65
CA GLU A 58 -10.21 18.17 7.84
C GLU A 58 -9.90 18.04 6.34
N ALA A 59 -8.63 17.93 5.98
CA ALA A 59 -8.21 17.71 4.60
C ALA A 59 -8.75 16.38 4.05
N LEU A 60 -8.63 15.30 4.82
CA LEU A 60 -9.20 13.99 4.47
C LEU A 60 -10.71 14.08 4.26
N SER A 61 -11.44 14.74 5.15
CA SER A 61 -12.89 14.94 5.03
C SER A 61 -13.29 15.64 3.73
N LYS A 62 -12.50 16.62 3.27
CA LYS A 62 -12.71 17.31 1.97
C LYS A 62 -12.41 16.38 0.79
N VAL A 63 -11.32 15.61 0.83
CA VAL A 63 -10.92 14.66 -0.23
C VAL A 63 -11.94 13.52 -0.36
N LEU A 64 -12.55 13.08 0.73
CA LEU A 64 -13.57 12.03 0.71
C LEU A 64 -14.86 12.43 -0.01
N VAL A 65 -15.06 13.70 -0.38
CA VAL A 65 -16.22 14.12 -1.20
C VAL A 65 -16.08 13.63 -2.65
N PRO A 66 -15.04 14.02 -3.41
CA PRO A 66 -14.82 13.48 -4.76
C PRO A 66 -14.37 12.01 -4.76
N PHE A 67 -13.76 11.52 -3.68
CA PHE A 67 -13.31 10.13 -3.52
C PHE A 67 -14.19 9.33 -2.56
N TYR A 68 -15.51 9.57 -2.60
CA TYR A 68 -16.50 8.95 -1.71
C TYR A 68 -16.49 7.41 -1.64
N PRO A 69 -16.09 6.64 -2.68
CA PRO A 69 -16.00 5.18 -2.55
C PRO A 69 -14.97 4.72 -1.52
N VAL A 70 -13.98 5.57 -1.20
CA VAL A 70 -12.96 5.31 -0.16
C VAL A 70 -13.58 5.30 1.24
N ALA A 71 -14.67 6.04 1.46
CA ALA A 71 -15.44 6.04 2.70
C ALA A 71 -16.51 4.93 2.75
N GLY A 72 -16.64 4.11 1.71
CA GLY A 72 -17.61 3.02 1.62
C GLY A 72 -17.16 1.72 2.29
N ARG A 73 -17.93 0.66 2.08
CA ARG A 73 -17.65 -0.71 2.52
C ARG A 73 -17.76 -1.70 1.38
N LEU A 74 -17.08 -2.83 1.50
CA LEU A 74 -17.31 -3.96 0.62
C LEU A 74 -18.67 -4.60 0.92
N GLY A 75 -19.44 -4.83 -0.12
CA GLY A 75 -20.67 -5.61 -0.10
C GLY A 75 -20.64 -6.68 -1.19
N SER A 76 -21.74 -7.42 -1.26
CA SER A 76 -22.02 -8.33 -2.37
C SER A 76 -23.44 -8.10 -2.85
N ASP A 77 -23.65 -8.17 -4.16
CA ASP A 77 -24.99 -8.18 -4.75
C ASP A 77 -25.70 -9.53 -4.55
N ASP A 78 -26.95 -9.63 -5.01
CA ASP A 78 -27.77 -10.84 -4.88
C ASP A 78 -27.19 -12.07 -5.60
N ASN A 79 -26.27 -11.85 -6.55
CA ASN A 79 -25.56 -12.91 -7.28
C ASN A 79 -24.20 -13.25 -6.66
N GLY A 80 -23.84 -12.61 -5.54
CA GLY A 80 -22.56 -12.79 -4.86
C GLY A 80 -21.39 -12.03 -5.48
N ARG A 81 -21.64 -11.14 -6.46
CA ARG A 81 -20.61 -10.27 -7.04
C ARG A 81 -20.23 -9.19 -6.04
N ILE A 82 -18.93 -8.98 -5.87
CA ILE A 82 -18.42 -7.97 -4.93
C ILE A 82 -18.63 -6.56 -5.49
N GLU A 83 -19.11 -5.68 -4.62
CA GLU A 83 -19.37 -4.27 -4.91
C GLU A 83 -18.88 -3.36 -3.78
N ILE A 84 -18.72 -2.07 -4.08
CA ILE A 84 -18.47 -1.03 -3.10
C ILE A 84 -19.81 -0.39 -2.76
N ASN A 85 -20.28 -0.58 -1.53
CA ASN A 85 -21.39 0.18 -1.00
C ASN A 85 -20.89 1.56 -0.54
N CYS A 86 -21.27 2.61 -1.27
CA CYS A 86 -20.90 3.98 -0.97
C CYS A 86 -21.79 4.57 0.15
N ASN A 87 -21.69 3.97 1.34
CA ASN A 87 -22.57 4.22 2.49
C ASN A 87 -22.06 5.27 3.48
N LYS A 88 -21.02 6.04 3.11
CA LYS A 88 -20.44 7.12 3.92
C LYS A 88 -19.98 6.68 5.32
N GLU A 89 -19.62 5.42 5.53
CA GLU A 89 -19.16 4.98 6.86
C GLU A 89 -17.75 5.46 7.24
N GLY A 90 -17.08 6.20 6.35
CA GLY A 90 -15.86 6.95 6.67
C GLY A 90 -14.57 6.12 6.65
N VAL A 91 -13.47 6.82 6.91
CA VAL A 91 -12.10 6.30 6.95
C VAL A 91 -11.57 6.38 8.38
N LEU A 92 -10.96 5.28 8.83
CA LEU A 92 -10.38 5.20 10.16
C LEU A 92 -9.09 6.04 10.23
N PHE A 93 -9.02 6.98 11.16
CA PHE A 93 -7.85 7.81 11.43
C PHE A 93 -7.36 7.56 12.86
N ALA A 94 -6.14 7.05 13.00
CA ALA A 94 -5.53 6.75 14.29
C ALA A 94 -4.34 7.68 14.58
N GLU A 95 -4.26 8.15 15.81
CA GLU A 95 -3.15 8.95 16.31
C GLU A 95 -2.35 8.14 17.30
N ALA A 96 -1.03 8.18 17.18
CA ALA A 96 -0.14 7.45 18.06
C ALA A 96 1.15 8.22 18.33
N GLU A 97 1.81 7.83 19.41
CA GLU A 97 3.12 8.34 19.79
C GLU A 97 4.07 7.19 20.14
N THR A 98 5.37 7.44 20.00
CA THR A 98 6.42 6.53 20.45
C THR A 98 7.58 7.31 21.06
N TYR A 99 8.18 6.73 22.11
CA TYR A 99 9.38 7.26 22.77
C TYR A 99 10.68 6.81 22.08
N SER A 100 10.59 6.21 20.88
CA SER A 100 11.77 5.93 20.05
C SER A 100 12.12 7.16 19.22
N SER A 101 13.40 7.32 18.90
CA SER A 101 13.87 8.23 17.85
C SER A 101 13.75 7.57 16.47
N MET A 102 13.33 8.33 15.47
CA MET A 102 13.22 7.85 14.09
C MET A 102 14.57 7.39 13.54
N ASP A 103 15.67 8.10 13.83
CA ASP A 103 17.00 7.77 13.31
C ASP A 103 17.50 6.41 13.82
N ASN A 104 17.16 6.05 15.06
CA ASN A 104 17.52 4.77 15.67
C ASN A 104 16.75 3.59 15.05
N GLU A 105 15.55 3.83 14.55
CA GLU A 105 14.66 2.80 14.03
C GLU A 105 14.72 2.69 12.49
N VAL A 106 15.32 3.68 11.79
CA VAL A 106 15.15 3.86 10.33
C VAL A 106 16.47 4.04 9.55
N GLY A 107 17.64 3.92 10.21
CA GLY A 107 18.98 4.15 9.64
C GLY A 107 19.32 3.51 8.27
N ASP A 108 20.38 4.03 7.63
CA ASP A 108 20.76 3.90 6.20
C ASP A 108 20.81 2.48 5.63
N PHE A 109 21.12 1.48 6.45
CA PHE A 109 21.01 0.07 6.13
C PHE A 109 20.38 -0.63 7.33
N MET A 110 19.21 -1.24 7.14
CA MET A 110 18.53 -1.96 8.21
C MET A 110 18.70 -3.48 8.01
N PRO A 111 19.74 -4.11 8.59
CA PRO A 111 19.82 -5.56 8.64
C PRO A 111 18.87 -6.07 9.72
N SER A 112 17.72 -6.62 9.31
CA SER A 112 17.06 -7.81 9.90
C SER A 112 15.53 -7.81 9.72
N HIS A 113 15.01 -9.01 9.46
CA HIS A 113 13.60 -9.34 9.26
C HIS A 113 12.69 -9.08 10.49
N VAL A 114 13.25 -8.95 11.70
CA VAL A 114 12.48 -8.97 12.94
C VAL A 114 12.06 -7.56 13.38
N LEU A 115 12.97 -6.59 13.33
CA LEU A 115 12.66 -5.18 13.62
C LEU A 115 11.82 -4.55 12.50
N ARG A 116 12.11 -4.87 11.23
CA ARG A 116 11.36 -4.41 10.04
C ARG A 116 9.89 -4.80 10.06
N ASN A 117 9.60 -6.05 10.43
CA ASN A 117 8.23 -6.54 10.52
C ASN A 117 7.52 -6.00 11.76
N SER A 118 8.18 -5.93 12.91
CA SER A 118 7.53 -5.45 14.13
C SER A 118 7.22 -3.95 14.08
N PHE A 119 8.13 -3.12 13.53
CA PHE A 119 7.93 -1.68 13.40
C PHE A 119 6.80 -1.35 12.42
N LEU A 120 6.84 -1.87 11.19
CA LEU A 120 5.82 -1.58 10.18
C LEU A 120 4.47 -2.21 10.56
N LYS A 121 4.47 -3.43 11.11
CA LYS A 121 3.25 -4.01 11.69
C LYS A 121 2.75 -3.13 12.81
N SER A 122 3.52 -2.80 13.84
CA SER A 122 3.00 -1.97 14.95
C SER A 122 2.55 -0.57 14.51
N THR A 123 3.21 0.03 13.53
CA THR A 123 2.93 1.40 13.06
C THR A 123 1.70 1.47 12.17
N ILE A 124 1.39 0.40 11.44
CA ILE A 124 0.22 0.34 10.54
C ILE A 124 -0.93 -0.47 11.16
N GLN A 125 -0.61 -1.38 12.08
CA GLN A 125 -1.58 -2.20 12.78
C GLN A 125 -2.34 -1.31 13.76
N VAL A 126 -3.56 -1.00 13.38
CA VAL A 126 -4.61 -0.67 14.33
C VAL A 126 -4.96 -1.99 15.01
N GLY A 127 -4.74 -2.07 16.33
CA GLY A 127 -4.72 -3.33 17.07
C GLY A 127 -5.96 -4.23 16.88
N TYR A 128 -5.73 -5.54 16.96
CA TYR A 128 -6.70 -6.64 17.17
C TYR A 128 -7.97 -6.78 16.32
N LEU A 129 -8.20 -5.98 15.29
CA LEU A 129 -9.38 -6.17 14.44
C LEU A 129 -8.98 -6.69 13.07
N LEU A 130 -8.53 -7.95 13.02
CA LEU A 130 -8.50 -8.77 11.79
C LEU A 130 -9.85 -8.71 11.03
N PHE A 131 -10.94 -8.46 11.75
CA PHE A 131 -12.26 -8.22 11.17
C PHE A 131 -12.40 -6.84 10.50
N HIS A 132 -11.78 -5.78 11.02
CA HIS A 132 -11.89 -4.43 10.44
C HIS A 132 -11.14 -4.30 9.09
N TYR A 133 -9.99 -4.96 8.91
CA TYR A 133 -9.28 -4.97 7.61
C TYR A 133 -10.09 -5.57 6.45
N LEU A 134 -11.19 -6.27 6.72
CA LEU A 134 -12.08 -6.77 5.67
C LEU A 134 -13.12 -5.74 5.24
N PHE A 135 -13.37 -4.72 6.06
CA PHE A 135 -14.46 -3.75 5.84
C PHE A 135 -13.97 -2.36 5.42
N TYR A 136 -12.86 -1.86 6.00
CA TYR A 136 -12.38 -0.52 5.67
C TYR A 136 -11.60 -0.51 4.36
N ARG A 137 -11.98 0.43 3.51
CA ARG A 137 -11.37 0.67 2.22
C ARG A 137 -10.05 1.44 2.33
N ALA A 138 -9.95 2.32 3.32
CA ALA A 138 -8.71 2.99 3.70
C ALA A 138 -8.59 3.12 5.22
N PHE A 139 -7.37 3.22 5.73
CA PHE A 139 -7.08 3.74 7.06
C PHE A 139 -5.79 4.54 7.05
N ILE A 140 -5.72 5.52 7.95
CA ILE A 140 -4.57 6.38 8.16
C ILE A 140 -4.15 6.29 9.62
N LYS A 141 -2.85 6.14 9.87
CA LYS A 141 -2.28 6.20 11.21
C LYS A 141 -1.10 7.16 11.23
N VAL A 142 -1.17 8.18 12.07
CA VAL A 142 -0.08 9.15 12.27
C VAL A 142 0.63 8.78 13.57
N THR A 143 1.91 8.44 13.48
CA THR A 143 2.74 8.12 14.65
C THR A 143 3.85 9.16 14.81
N LYS A 144 3.80 9.94 15.91
CA LYS A 144 4.83 10.93 16.25
C LYS A 144 5.96 10.29 17.05
N PHE A 145 7.21 10.58 16.68
CA PHE A 145 8.43 10.14 17.36
C PHE A 145 8.88 11.19 18.39
N GLU A 146 9.64 10.76 19.39
CA GLU A 146 10.22 11.66 20.40
C GLU A 146 11.10 12.76 19.76
N CYS A 147 11.80 12.43 18.67
CA CYS A 147 12.63 13.37 17.91
C CYS A 147 11.82 14.38 17.06
N GLY A 148 10.48 14.37 17.13
CA GLY A 148 9.60 15.20 16.31
C GLY A 148 9.34 14.68 14.89
N GLY A 149 9.99 13.58 14.49
CA GLY A 149 9.70 12.90 13.23
C GLY A 149 8.31 12.27 13.22
N VAL A 150 7.78 12.00 12.02
CA VAL A 150 6.45 11.41 11.85
C VAL A 150 6.51 10.23 10.89
N CYS A 151 5.84 9.13 11.27
CA CYS A 151 5.49 8.07 10.34
C CYS A 151 3.99 8.13 10.05
N LEU A 152 3.66 8.33 8.77
CA LEU A 152 2.32 8.23 8.23
C LEU A 152 2.14 6.82 7.67
N GLY A 153 1.39 5.99 8.38
CA GLY A 153 0.92 4.70 7.89
C GLY A 153 -0.37 4.87 7.10
N VAL A 154 -0.39 4.37 5.87
CA VAL A 154 -1.58 4.36 5.02
C VAL A 154 -1.85 2.93 4.58
N GLY A 155 -3.04 2.42 4.87
CA GLY A 155 -3.51 1.17 4.31
C GLY A 155 -4.65 1.42 3.35
N LEU A 156 -4.42 1.18 2.06
CA LEU A 156 -5.45 1.23 1.02
C LEU A 156 -5.83 -0.19 0.61
N HIS A 157 -7.11 -0.50 0.49
CA HIS A 157 -7.54 -1.79 -0.01
C HIS A 157 -7.09 -1.93 -1.48
N HIS A 158 -6.56 -3.09 -1.87
CA HIS A 158 -5.95 -3.30 -3.19
C HIS A 158 -6.86 -2.89 -4.37
N THR A 159 -8.16 -3.13 -4.25
CA THR A 159 -9.19 -2.78 -5.27
C THR A 159 -9.52 -1.28 -5.33
N LEU A 160 -8.78 -0.43 -4.62
CA LEU A 160 -8.84 1.03 -4.75
C LEU A 160 -7.51 1.62 -5.20
N ALA A 161 -6.46 0.80 -5.23
CA ALA A 161 -5.12 1.21 -5.58
C ALA A 161 -4.89 0.94 -7.07
N ASP A 162 -5.56 1.72 -7.91
CA ASP A 162 -5.28 1.75 -9.34
C ASP A 162 -4.51 3.02 -9.73
N GLU A 163 -3.59 2.84 -10.68
CA GLU A 163 -2.89 3.90 -11.41
C GLU A 163 -3.93 4.78 -12.14
N SER A 164 -3.58 6.02 -12.50
CA SER A 164 -4.46 6.93 -13.25
C SER A 164 -5.16 6.20 -14.40
N LEU A 165 -6.49 6.36 -14.54
CA LEU A 165 -7.27 5.74 -15.62
C LEU A 165 -6.66 6.05 -17.00
N MET A 166 -6.13 7.25 -17.20
CA MET A 166 -5.49 7.66 -18.46
C MET A 166 -4.21 6.88 -18.73
N GLU A 167 -3.43 6.59 -17.70
CA GLU A 167 -2.16 5.88 -17.79
C GLU A 167 -2.39 4.36 -17.97
N THR A 168 -3.43 3.84 -17.32
CA THR A 168 -3.93 2.48 -17.54
C THR A 168 -4.45 2.31 -18.97
N VAL A 169 -5.24 3.26 -19.48
CA VAL A 169 -5.71 3.25 -20.88
C VAL A 169 -4.54 3.34 -21.85
N GLU A 170 -3.53 4.18 -21.59
CA GLU A 170 -2.34 4.28 -22.44
C GLU A 170 -1.51 2.99 -22.43
N ARG A 171 -1.37 2.34 -21.27
CA ARG A 171 -0.69 1.04 -21.15
C ARG A 171 -1.47 -0.08 -21.81
N VAL A 172 -2.80 -0.13 -21.64
CA VAL A 172 -3.68 -1.06 -22.34
C VAL A 172 -3.56 -0.84 -23.85
N HIS A 173 -3.56 0.42 -24.31
CA HIS A 173 -3.36 0.75 -25.73
C HIS A 173 -1.97 0.35 -26.24
N LYS A 174 -0.90 0.55 -25.45
CA LYS A 174 0.46 0.10 -25.75
C LYS A 174 0.62 -1.42 -25.69
N ALA A 175 -0.10 -2.10 -24.80
CA ALA A 175 -0.11 -3.55 -24.65
C ALA A 175 -0.91 -4.21 -25.78
N ILE A 176 -2.08 -3.65 -26.15
CA ILE A 176 -2.85 -4.03 -27.35
C ILE A 176 -1.99 -3.88 -28.62
N LYS A 177 -1.16 -2.83 -28.70
CA LYS A 177 -0.20 -2.66 -29.80
C LYS A 177 0.97 -3.66 -29.78
N LYS A 178 1.24 -4.31 -28.64
CA LYS A 178 2.38 -5.23 -28.45
C LYS A 178 1.98 -6.70 -28.34
N MET A 179 0.72 -6.99 -28.10
CA MET A 179 0.17 -8.34 -28.02
C MET A 179 -0.45 -8.72 -29.35
N ASP A 180 0.01 -9.81 -29.95
CA ASP A 180 -0.66 -10.38 -31.11
C ASP A 180 -1.90 -11.19 -30.68
N ASP A 181 -2.86 -11.32 -31.59
CA ASP A 181 -4.13 -12.05 -31.35
C ASP A 181 -3.87 -13.50 -30.88
N LYS A 182 -2.74 -14.08 -31.29
CA LYS A 182 -2.32 -15.44 -30.93
C LYS A 182 -1.93 -15.56 -29.46
N TYR A 183 -1.18 -14.59 -28.92
CA TYR A 183 -0.81 -14.54 -27.51
C TYR A 183 -2.03 -14.36 -26.62
N LEU A 184 -2.95 -13.46 -26.98
CA LEU A 184 -4.18 -13.22 -26.22
C LEU A 184 -5.06 -14.47 -26.17
N ARG A 185 -5.24 -15.16 -27.30
CA ARG A 185 -5.95 -16.45 -27.34
C ARG A 185 -5.28 -17.49 -26.46
N SER A 186 -3.95 -17.60 -26.49
CA SER A 186 -3.24 -18.56 -25.62
C SER A 186 -3.37 -18.26 -24.12
N ALA A 187 -3.47 -16.98 -23.74
CA ALA A 187 -3.69 -16.59 -22.36
C ALA A 187 -5.14 -16.85 -21.91
N ILE A 188 -6.11 -16.66 -22.80
CA ILE A 188 -7.51 -17.03 -22.57
C ILE A 188 -7.65 -18.55 -22.48
N ASP A 189 -7.06 -19.32 -23.41
CA ASP A 189 -7.03 -20.79 -23.38
C ASP A 189 -6.40 -21.31 -22.07
N PHE A 190 -5.33 -20.65 -21.60
CA PHE A 190 -4.70 -20.96 -20.31
C PHE A 190 -5.66 -20.68 -19.14
N LEU A 191 -6.30 -19.51 -19.11
CA LEU A 191 -7.24 -19.15 -18.04
C LEU A 191 -8.48 -20.06 -18.02
N GLU A 192 -9.00 -20.43 -19.19
CA GLU A 192 -10.08 -21.39 -19.36
C GLU A 192 -9.68 -22.81 -18.93
N GLY A 193 -8.42 -23.21 -19.20
CA GLY A 193 -7.86 -24.50 -18.80
C GLY A 193 -7.56 -24.65 -17.31
N VAL A 194 -7.41 -23.55 -16.57
CA VAL A 194 -7.06 -23.60 -15.13
C VAL A 194 -8.27 -23.96 -14.26
N GLY A 195 -9.51 -23.74 -14.74
CA GLY A 195 -10.78 -24.17 -14.14
C GLY A 195 -11.16 -23.50 -12.82
N ASP A 196 -10.20 -23.31 -11.92
CA ASP A 196 -10.32 -22.63 -10.64
C ASP A 196 -9.34 -21.45 -10.59
N LEU A 197 -9.86 -20.24 -10.80
CA LEU A 197 -9.08 -19.01 -10.79
C LEU A 197 -8.41 -18.73 -9.43
N THR A 198 -8.87 -19.35 -8.33
CA THR A 198 -8.19 -19.22 -7.03
C THR A 198 -6.78 -19.85 -7.05
N LYS A 199 -6.50 -20.76 -7.98
CA LYS A 199 -5.14 -21.30 -8.21
C LYS A 199 -4.22 -20.31 -8.93
N VAL A 200 -4.78 -19.33 -9.63
CA VAL A 200 -4.05 -18.22 -10.29
C VAL A 200 -3.94 -17.00 -9.37
N THR A 201 -4.83 -16.89 -8.36
CA THR A 201 -4.76 -15.78 -7.39
C THR A 201 -3.43 -15.81 -6.61
N GLN A 202 -2.76 -14.67 -6.62
CA GLN A 202 -1.41 -14.52 -6.08
C GLN A 202 -1.43 -14.60 -4.56
N SER A 203 -1.02 -15.74 -4.00
CA SER A 203 -0.95 -15.95 -2.54
C SER A 203 0.51 -16.09 -2.06
N PRO A 204 0.80 -15.90 -0.76
CA PRO A 204 2.15 -16.10 -0.20
C PRO A 204 2.73 -17.51 -0.45
N LYS A 205 1.89 -18.52 -0.74
CA LYS A 205 2.33 -19.88 -1.08
C LYS A 205 2.84 -20.01 -2.52
N THR A 206 2.43 -19.12 -3.42
CA THR A 206 2.79 -19.15 -4.85
C THR A 206 4.14 -18.48 -5.16
N SER A 207 4.69 -17.70 -4.23
CA SER A 207 5.93 -16.93 -4.41
C SER A 207 7.08 -17.40 -3.52
N GLN A 208 7.02 -18.63 -3.00
CA GLN A 208 8.13 -19.21 -2.22
C GLN A 208 9.18 -19.81 -3.16
N CYS A 209 10.43 -19.88 -2.69
CA CYS A 209 11.53 -20.53 -3.41
C CYS A 209 11.06 -21.86 -4.04
N PRO A 210 11.29 -22.08 -5.35
CA PRO A 210 12.17 -21.32 -6.26
C PRO A 210 11.52 -20.09 -6.94
N ASN A 211 10.24 -19.80 -6.67
CA ASN A 211 9.51 -18.75 -7.36
C ASN A 211 9.79 -17.37 -6.74
N LEU A 212 9.82 -16.34 -7.60
CA LEU A 212 9.96 -14.93 -7.19
C LEU A 212 8.77 -14.13 -7.70
N LYS A 213 8.36 -13.14 -6.92
CA LYS A 213 7.38 -12.14 -7.30
C LYS A 213 8.03 -10.76 -7.28
N ILE A 214 8.25 -10.19 -8.45
CA ILE A 214 8.82 -8.86 -8.61
C ILE A 214 7.69 -7.90 -9.00
N ILE A 215 7.50 -6.85 -8.21
CA ILE A 215 6.47 -5.83 -8.44
C ILE A 215 7.17 -4.51 -8.71
N SER A 216 6.95 -3.94 -9.89
CA SER A 216 7.46 -2.59 -10.20
C SER A 216 6.47 -1.54 -9.72
N TRP A 217 6.96 -0.65 -8.87
CA TRP A 217 6.27 0.50 -8.29
C TRP A 217 6.95 1.82 -8.70
N THR A 218 7.84 1.77 -9.70
CA THR A 218 8.61 2.90 -10.22
C THR A 218 7.77 4.04 -10.80
N ARG A 219 6.51 3.77 -11.17
CA ARG A 219 5.56 4.76 -11.70
C ARG A 219 4.59 5.30 -10.67
N MET A 220 4.61 4.76 -9.45
CA MET A 220 3.75 5.26 -8.40
C MET A 220 4.39 6.53 -7.80
N PRO A 221 3.65 7.65 -7.70
CA PRO A 221 4.16 8.93 -7.22
C PRO A 221 4.30 8.96 -5.69
N PHE A 222 4.88 7.93 -5.09
CA PHE A 222 4.94 7.76 -3.63
C PHE A 222 5.72 8.88 -2.93
N TYR A 223 6.70 9.47 -3.61
CA TYR A 223 7.50 10.58 -3.09
C TYR A 223 6.86 11.95 -3.37
N ASP A 224 5.76 12.01 -4.14
CA ASP A 224 4.99 13.24 -4.36
C ASP A 224 3.96 13.51 -3.24
N ALA A 225 3.94 12.67 -2.20
CA ALA A 225 3.08 12.80 -1.02
C ALA A 225 3.49 13.98 -0.12
N ASP A 226 3.52 15.20 -0.67
CA ASP A 226 3.78 16.44 0.04
C ASP A 226 2.47 17.03 0.56
N PHE A 227 2.29 16.98 1.88
CA PHE A 227 1.12 17.54 2.56
C PHE A 227 1.27 19.04 2.90
N GLY A 228 2.23 19.73 2.30
CA GLY A 228 2.63 21.11 2.62
C GLY A 228 3.73 21.20 3.68
N TRP A 229 4.27 20.05 4.11
CA TRP A 229 5.38 19.96 5.05
C TRP A 229 6.65 19.36 4.42
N GLY A 230 6.64 19.15 3.11
CA GLY A 230 7.71 18.51 2.35
C GLY A 230 7.41 17.05 2.04
N GLN A 231 8.21 16.50 1.13
CA GLN A 231 8.12 15.12 0.66
C GLN A 231 8.59 14.11 1.72
N PRO A 232 8.11 12.86 1.67
CA PRO A 232 8.60 11.80 2.54
C PRO A 232 10.09 11.52 2.26
N THR A 233 10.88 11.37 3.31
CA THR A 233 12.28 10.98 3.18
C THR A 233 12.41 9.51 2.77
N ILE A 234 11.48 8.66 3.23
CA ILE A 234 11.48 7.22 2.99
C ILE A 234 10.04 6.73 2.76
N MET A 235 9.85 5.91 1.73
CA MET A 235 8.64 5.11 1.52
C MET A 235 8.96 3.62 1.66
N ARG A 236 8.10 2.86 2.35
CA ARG A 236 8.24 1.40 2.49
C ARG A 236 6.93 0.65 2.22
N ALA A 237 7.04 -0.43 1.44
CA ALA A 237 6.02 -1.47 1.35
C ALA A 237 6.00 -2.31 2.64
N SER A 238 4.84 -2.44 3.28
CA SER A 238 4.68 -3.14 4.57
C SER A 238 4.07 -4.54 4.44
N ASN A 239 4.13 -5.16 3.26
CA ASN A 239 3.67 -6.53 3.05
C ASN A 239 4.78 -7.45 2.48
N PRO A 240 5.93 -7.61 3.18
CA PRO A 240 7.00 -8.51 2.76
C PRO A 240 6.69 -9.96 3.15
N TRP A 241 6.79 -10.87 2.18
CA TRP A 241 6.86 -12.32 2.41
C TRP A 241 7.94 -12.91 1.53
N GLU A 242 8.37 -14.14 1.83
CA GLU A 242 9.46 -14.82 1.15
C GLU A 242 9.30 -14.77 -0.38
N GLY A 243 10.39 -14.44 -1.08
CA GLY A 243 10.44 -14.40 -2.53
C GLY A 243 9.75 -13.19 -3.18
N LYS A 244 9.33 -12.19 -2.40
CA LYS A 244 8.74 -10.95 -2.92
C LYS A 244 9.75 -9.81 -2.97
N ALA A 245 9.86 -9.17 -4.13
CA ALA A 245 10.63 -7.96 -4.37
C ALA A 245 9.74 -6.81 -4.87
N HIS A 246 10.06 -5.59 -4.47
CA HIS A 246 9.49 -4.38 -5.06
C HIS A 246 10.61 -3.57 -5.70
N VAL A 247 10.34 -2.96 -6.86
CA VAL A 247 11.25 -1.99 -7.48
C VAL A 247 10.63 -0.61 -7.29
N LEU A 248 11.32 0.26 -6.55
CA LEU A 248 10.86 1.62 -6.22
C LEU A 248 11.79 2.63 -6.86
N SER A 249 11.26 3.80 -7.21
CA SER A 249 12.08 4.95 -7.54
C SER A 249 12.80 5.44 -6.28
N CYS A 250 14.07 5.79 -6.39
CA CYS A 250 14.76 6.47 -5.30
C CYS A 250 14.29 7.94 -5.25
N PRO A 251 14.22 8.56 -4.05
CA PRO A 251 13.99 9.99 -3.95
C PRO A 251 15.16 10.83 -4.50
N SER A 252 16.32 10.22 -4.78
CA SER A 252 17.41 10.90 -5.49
C SER A 252 17.05 11.15 -6.95
N SER A 253 17.41 12.32 -7.47
CA SER A 253 17.17 12.72 -8.86
C SER A 253 18.14 12.08 -9.87
N ASP A 254 19.01 11.18 -9.42
CA ASP A 254 20.05 10.51 -10.22
C ASP A 254 19.54 9.31 -11.03
N GLY A 255 18.24 8.97 -10.91
CA GLY A 255 17.64 7.83 -11.58
C GLY A 255 17.88 6.48 -10.90
N SER A 256 18.47 6.49 -9.69
CA SER A 256 18.67 5.28 -8.89
C SER A 256 17.34 4.61 -8.53
N LEU A 257 17.37 3.28 -8.37
CA LEU A 257 16.22 2.47 -7.96
C LEU A 257 16.51 1.78 -6.63
N LEU A 258 15.47 1.61 -5.83
CA LEU A 258 15.53 0.82 -4.59
C LEU A 258 14.87 -0.54 -4.84
N LEU A 259 15.54 -1.62 -4.45
CA LEU A 259 15.03 -2.99 -4.53
C LEU A 259 14.80 -3.61 -3.14
N PRO A 260 13.68 -3.31 -2.44
CA PRO A 260 13.33 -4.05 -1.23
C PRO A 260 12.91 -5.49 -1.56
N ILE A 261 13.72 -6.45 -1.15
CA ILE A 261 13.44 -7.89 -1.27
C ILE A 261 13.36 -8.58 0.10
N CYS A 262 12.59 -9.65 0.18
CA CYS A 262 12.40 -10.49 1.35
C CYS A 262 12.80 -11.94 0.98
N LEU A 263 13.90 -12.44 1.54
CA LEU A 263 14.44 -13.78 1.28
C LEU A 263 14.84 -14.45 2.59
N GLN A 264 14.84 -15.78 2.63
CA GLN A 264 15.36 -16.57 3.73
C GLN A 264 16.83 -16.22 3.94
N THR A 265 17.28 -16.23 5.21
CA THR A 265 18.62 -15.78 5.59
C THR A 265 19.73 -16.44 4.78
N HIS A 266 19.61 -17.74 4.48
CA HIS A 266 20.60 -18.48 3.70
C HIS A 266 20.59 -18.09 2.20
N HIS A 267 19.45 -17.67 1.65
CA HIS A 267 19.35 -17.13 0.29
C HIS A 267 19.86 -15.69 0.21
N MET A 268 19.68 -14.88 1.27
CA MET A 268 20.10 -13.48 1.26
C MET A 268 21.61 -13.33 1.11
N ALA A 269 22.41 -14.19 1.76
CA ALA A 269 23.86 -14.17 1.63
C ALA A 269 24.31 -14.51 0.20
N ALA A 270 23.70 -15.51 -0.43
CA ALA A 270 23.96 -15.86 -1.83
C ALA A 270 23.49 -14.76 -2.78
N PHE A 271 22.31 -14.17 -2.53
CA PHE A 271 21.76 -13.07 -3.32
C PHE A 271 22.66 -11.84 -3.29
N GLN A 272 23.13 -11.41 -2.11
CA GLN A 272 24.04 -10.27 -1.99
C GLN A 272 25.33 -10.51 -2.76
N ARG A 273 25.95 -11.68 -2.58
CA ARG A 273 27.16 -12.05 -3.31
C ARG A 273 26.95 -11.98 -4.81
N LEU A 274 25.93 -12.67 -5.33
CA LEU A 274 25.65 -12.69 -6.77
C LEU A 274 25.22 -11.33 -7.32
N PHE A 275 24.51 -10.52 -6.55
CA PHE A 275 24.02 -9.22 -7.01
C PHE A 275 25.15 -8.19 -7.13
N TYR A 276 26.10 -8.19 -6.18
CA TYR A 276 27.24 -7.26 -6.20
C TYR A 276 28.44 -7.78 -7.00
N ASP A 277 28.59 -9.10 -7.19
CA ASP A 277 29.66 -9.66 -8.03
C ASP A 277 29.39 -9.46 -9.54
N PHE A 278 28.16 -9.13 -9.94
CA PHE A 278 27.76 -8.87 -11.33
C PHE A 278 27.74 -7.37 -11.72
N SER A 279 27.98 -6.46 -10.78
CA SER A 279 28.00 -5.00 -11.00
C SER A 279 29.40 -4.45 -11.21
#